data_AF-A0A1G7V5A4-F1
#
_entry.id   AF-A0A1G7V5A4-F1
#
_cell.length_a   1.000
_cell.length_b   1.000
_cell.length_c   1.000
_cell.angle_alpha   90.00
_cell.angle_beta   90.00
_cell.angle_gamma   90.00
#
_symmetry.space_group_name_H-M   'P 1'
#
loop_
_entity.id
_entity.type
_entity.pdbx_description
1 polymer ?
#
loop_
_entity_poly.entity_id
_entity_poly.type
_entity_poly.pdbx_seq_one_letter_code
_entity_poly.pdbx_strand_id
1 'polypeptide(L)'
;MPTTVTLSPAPLRRAARRTAPRGLLWAVLLALSAQIFWQASRPAVHPRAQDLPPAPSLAALRLAALGDPVALSKVSMLYVQGFDEQAGVSIAWRDLDYAKVRDWLQRVLDLDPRSQYPLLAASEVYGAVSDPQRVRLMLDFVYARFAEDPDHRWPWLAHAALVAKHRLHDLPLARHYARAIRLQAKGPGVPAWAGQMEIFILEDMNELQAARTLIGGLLASGQVTDPRELQFLSERLQGLNAAHKP
;
A
#
# COMPACT_ATOMS: atom_id res chain seq x y z
N MET A 1 -58.33 14.37 -53.17
CA MET A 1 -58.21 12.99 -52.68
C MET A 1 -56.73 12.65 -52.56
N PRO A 2 -56.16 12.67 -51.35
CA PRO A 2 -54.76 12.31 -51.11
C PRO A 2 -54.68 10.90 -50.51
N THR A 3 -53.81 10.04 -51.05
CA THR A 3 -53.47 8.75 -50.43
C THR A 3 -52.06 8.84 -49.89
N THR A 4 -51.97 9.15 -48.60
CA THR A 4 -50.74 9.23 -47.81
C THR A 4 -50.26 7.80 -47.52
N VAL A 5 -49.06 7.45 -48.00
CA VAL A 5 -48.38 6.20 -47.64
C VAL A 5 -47.67 6.40 -46.31
N THR A 6 -48.20 5.81 -45.25
CA THR A 6 -47.61 5.77 -43.91
C THR A 6 -46.57 4.64 -43.83
N LEU A 7 -45.29 5.00 -43.72
CA LEU A 7 -44.22 4.08 -43.35
C LEU A 7 -44.31 3.76 -41.85
N SER A 8 -44.60 2.49 -41.54
CA SER A 8 -44.73 1.95 -40.18
C SER A 8 -43.36 1.70 -39.53
N PRO A 9 -43.18 1.94 -38.21
CA PRO A 9 -41.90 1.69 -37.54
C PRO A 9 -41.67 0.19 -37.29
N ALA A 10 -40.40 -0.23 -37.39
CA ALA A 10 -39.96 -1.60 -37.18
C ALA A 10 -40.20 -2.08 -35.73
N PRO A 11 -40.64 -3.33 -35.50
CA PRO A 11 -40.86 -3.85 -34.16
C PRO A 11 -39.53 -4.23 -33.48
N LEU A 12 -39.32 -3.70 -32.27
CA LEU A 12 -38.30 -4.15 -31.32
C LEU A 12 -38.47 -5.65 -31.04
N ARG A 13 -37.45 -6.46 -31.34
CA ARG A 13 -37.39 -7.89 -30.98
C ARG A 13 -37.44 -8.05 -29.46
N ARG A 14 -38.62 -8.38 -28.92
CA ARG A 14 -38.77 -8.89 -27.55
C ARG A 14 -38.06 -10.24 -27.45
N ALA A 15 -37.00 -10.32 -26.64
CA ALA A 15 -36.41 -11.59 -26.26
C ALA A 15 -37.46 -12.46 -25.55
N ALA A 16 -37.79 -13.60 -26.16
CA ALA A 16 -38.73 -14.56 -25.60
C ALA A 16 -38.19 -15.08 -24.27
N ARG A 17 -38.89 -14.79 -23.16
CA ARG A 17 -38.65 -15.45 -21.88
C ARG A 17 -39.06 -16.91 -22.03
N ARG A 18 -38.10 -17.80 -22.22
CA ARG A 18 -38.33 -19.26 -22.15
C ARG A 18 -38.68 -19.60 -20.71
N THR A 19 -39.94 -19.92 -20.45
CA THR A 19 -40.37 -20.49 -19.18
C THR A 19 -39.70 -21.85 -19.00
N ALA A 20 -38.83 -21.96 -18.00
CA ALA A 20 -38.19 -23.22 -17.67
C ALA A 20 -39.28 -24.26 -17.28
N PRO A 21 -39.19 -25.51 -17.78
CA PRO A 21 -40.12 -26.56 -17.39
C PRO A 21 -40.08 -26.77 -15.87
N ARG A 22 -41.24 -26.92 -15.24
CA ARG A 22 -41.39 -27.01 -13.78
C ARG A 22 -40.52 -28.10 -13.13
N GLY A 23 -40.26 -29.20 -13.84
CA GLY A 23 -39.35 -30.26 -13.38
C GLY A 23 -37.89 -29.81 -13.25
N LEU A 24 -37.41 -28.93 -14.13
CA LEU A 24 -36.06 -28.37 -14.04
C LEU A 24 -35.94 -27.42 -12.84
N LEU A 25 -36.98 -26.62 -12.57
CA LEU A 25 -37.02 -25.77 -11.38
C LEU A 25 -36.96 -26.59 -10.08
N TRP A 26 -37.70 -27.70 -10.02
CA TRP A 26 -37.63 -28.63 -8.88
C TRP A 26 -36.27 -29.29 -8.75
N ALA A 27 -35.64 -29.70 -9.85
CA ALA A 27 -34.29 -30.27 -9.84
C ALA A 27 -33.25 -29.26 -9.36
N VAL A 28 -33.34 -27.99 -9.81
CA VAL A 28 -32.46 -26.91 -9.34
C VAL A 28 -32.69 -26.61 -7.86
N LEU A 29 -33.95 -26.55 -7.41
CA LEU A 29 -34.26 -26.36 -6.00
C LEU A 29 -33.72 -27.49 -5.13
N LEU A 30 -33.90 -28.75 -5.54
CA LEU A 30 -33.36 -29.91 -4.84
C LEU A 30 -31.82 -29.87 -4.80
N ALA A 31 -31.18 -29.55 -5.91
CA ALA A 31 -29.72 -29.40 -5.97
C ALA A 31 -29.24 -28.27 -5.05
N LEU A 32 -29.93 -27.13 -5.03
CA LEU A 32 -29.62 -26.00 -4.14
C LEU A 32 -29.80 -26.38 -2.68
N SER A 33 -30.92 -27.02 -2.33
CA SER A 33 -31.19 -27.46 -0.96
C SER A 33 -30.17 -28.50 -0.50
N ALA A 34 -29.80 -29.45 -1.37
CA ALA A 34 -28.76 -30.43 -1.09
C ALA A 34 -27.39 -29.75 -0.92
N GLN A 35 -27.08 -28.74 -1.75
CA GLN A 35 -25.84 -27.97 -1.66
C GLN A 35 -25.78 -27.15 -0.37
N ILE A 36 -26.86 -26.47 0.02
CA ILE A 36 -26.96 -25.71 1.27
C ILE A 36 -26.84 -26.66 2.46
N PHE A 37 -27.56 -27.78 2.45
CA PHE A 37 -27.51 -28.78 3.51
C PHE A 37 -26.10 -29.38 3.64
N TRP A 38 -25.46 -29.71 2.53
CA TRP A 38 -24.07 -30.16 2.50
C TRP A 38 -23.13 -29.10 3.07
N GLN A 39 -23.30 -27.84 2.70
CA GLN A 39 -22.46 -26.73 3.16
C GLN A 39 -22.69 -26.38 4.64
N ALA A 40 -23.90 -26.51 5.15
CA ALA A 40 -24.25 -26.34 6.56
C ALA A 40 -23.81 -27.54 7.43
N SER A 41 -23.72 -28.73 6.83
CA SER A 41 -23.25 -29.95 7.49
C SER A 41 -21.73 -30.09 7.43
N ARG A 42 -21.04 -29.32 6.59
CA ARG A 42 -19.58 -29.17 6.71
C ARG A 42 -19.32 -28.50 8.06
N PRO A 43 -18.48 -29.10 8.93
CA PRO A 43 -18.04 -28.39 10.12
C PRO A 43 -17.49 -27.04 9.68
N ALA A 44 -17.86 -25.97 10.38
CA ALA A 44 -17.20 -24.69 10.20
C ALA A 44 -15.71 -24.97 10.38
N VAL A 45 -14.97 -25.03 9.26
CA VAL A 45 -13.52 -24.96 9.30
C VAL A 45 -13.29 -23.56 9.80
N HIS A 46 -13.21 -23.38 11.12
CA HIS A 46 -12.57 -22.23 11.69
C HIS A 46 -11.18 -22.27 11.08
N PRO A 47 -10.84 -21.38 10.15
CA PRO A 47 -9.48 -21.30 9.69
C PRO A 47 -8.74 -20.78 10.91
N ARG A 48 -8.16 -21.69 11.70
CA ARG A 48 -7.06 -21.31 12.57
C ARG A 48 -6.06 -20.69 11.62
N ALA A 49 -5.72 -19.42 11.83
CA ALA A 49 -4.61 -18.80 11.13
C ALA A 49 -3.43 -19.76 11.35
N GLN A 50 -3.09 -20.55 10.32
CA GLN A 50 -1.92 -21.39 10.40
C GLN A 50 -0.76 -20.42 10.41
N ASP A 51 0.07 -20.52 11.46
CA ASP A 51 1.25 -19.68 11.58
C ASP A 51 2.02 -19.74 10.27
N LEU A 52 2.27 -18.56 9.68
CA LEU A 52 3.14 -18.46 8.51
C LEU A 52 4.44 -19.22 8.86
N PRO A 53 4.90 -20.16 8.01
CA PRO A 53 6.15 -20.84 8.28
C PRO A 53 7.32 -19.85 8.20
N PRO A 54 8.45 -20.13 8.88
CA PRO A 54 9.64 -19.30 8.75
C PRO A 54 10.07 -19.22 7.27
N ALA A 55 10.53 -18.04 6.85
CA ALA A 55 10.97 -17.83 5.49
C ALA A 55 12.17 -18.76 5.17
N PRO A 56 12.15 -19.49 4.04
CA PRO A 56 13.26 -20.35 3.66
C PRO A 56 14.58 -19.57 3.55
N SER A 57 15.71 -20.27 3.64
CA SER A 57 17.01 -19.62 3.45
C SER A 57 17.15 -19.11 2.01
N LEU A 58 17.90 -18.02 1.83
CA LEU A 58 18.13 -17.46 0.49
C LEU A 58 18.78 -18.47 -0.46
N ALA A 59 19.67 -19.33 0.07
CA ALA A 59 20.29 -20.41 -0.72
C ALA A 59 19.25 -21.42 -1.21
N ALA A 60 18.33 -21.85 -0.34
CA ALA A 60 17.26 -22.77 -0.73
C ALA A 60 16.33 -22.14 -1.79
N LEU A 61 15.99 -20.86 -1.64
CA LEU A 61 15.19 -20.14 -2.63
C LEU A 61 15.92 -20.02 -3.97
N ARG A 62 17.22 -19.70 -3.98
CA ARG A 62 18.00 -19.62 -5.22
C ARG A 62 18.07 -20.95 -5.95
N LEU A 63 18.14 -22.07 -5.23
CA LEU A 63 18.06 -23.41 -5.83
C LEU A 63 16.65 -23.70 -6.37
N ALA A 64 15.61 -23.38 -5.59
CA ALA A 64 14.21 -23.57 -5.99
C ALA A 64 13.78 -22.68 -7.16
N ALA A 65 14.47 -21.55 -7.37
CA ALA A 65 14.21 -20.64 -8.48
C ALA A 65 14.57 -21.24 -9.85
N LEU A 66 15.40 -22.29 -9.88
CA LEU A 66 15.82 -22.98 -11.11
C LEU A 66 16.35 -22.02 -12.20
N GLY A 67 16.97 -20.91 -11.79
CA GLY A 67 17.50 -19.88 -12.68
C GLY A 67 16.64 -18.64 -12.88
N ASP A 68 15.38 -18.62 -12.42
CA ASP A 68 14.49 -17.45 -12.47
C ASP A 68 14.09 -16.96 -11.06
N PRO A 69 14.93 -16.16 -10.39
CA PRO A 69 14.64 -15.64 -9.06
C PRO A 69 13.48 -14.63 -9.06
N VAL A 70 13.21 -13.96 -10.19
CA VAL A 70 12.14 -12.95 -10.28
C VAL A 70 10.77 -13.62 -10.30
N ALA A 71 10.61 -14.71 -11.05
CA ALA A 71 9.39 -15.51 -10.99
C ALA A 71 9.15 -16.06 -9.58
N LEU A 72 10.18 -16.62 -8.94
CA LEU A 72 10.07 -17.14 -7.58
C LEU A 72 9.73 -16.03 -6.57
N SER A 73 10.28 -14.82 -6.73
CA SER A 73 9.95 -13.66 -5.90
C SER A 73 8.45 -13.35 -5.93
N LYS A 74 7.85 -13.32 -7.13
CA LYS A 74 6.40 -13.09 -7.30
C LYS A 74 5.55 -14.22 -6.71
N VAL A 75 5.93 -15.48 -6.96
CA VAL A 75 5.24 -16.64 -6.37
C VAL A 75 5.34 -16.60 -4.84
N SER A 76 6.48 -16.21 -4.29
CA SER A 76 6.68 -16.07 -2.84
C SER A 76 5.80 -14.98 -2.25
N MET A 77 5.61 -13.85 -2.95
CA MET A 77 4.64 -12.83 -2.52
C MET A 77 3.21 -13.35 -2.54
N LEU A 78 2.81 -14.02 -3.62
CA LEU A 78 1.48 -14.61 -3.72
C LEU A 78 1.24 -15.65 -2.62
N TYR A 79 2.27 -16.42 -2.26
CA TYR A 79 2.23 -17.35 -1.14
C TYR A 79 1.93 -16.63 0.18
N VAL A 80 2.68 -15.58 0.51
CA VAL A 80 2.46 -14.79 1.75
C VAL A 80 1.06 -14.16 1.76
N GLN A 81 0.59 -13.68 0.61
CA GLN A 81 -0.75 -13.09 0.47
C GLN A 81 -1.87 -14.14 0.53
N GLY A 82 -1.64 -15.35 0.05
CA GLY A 82 -2.60 -16.44 0.14
C GLY A 82 -2.83 -16.90 1.59
N PHE A 83 -1.82 -16.78 2.47
CA PHE A 83 -1.98 -17.06 3.90
C PHE A 83 -2.90 -16.06 4.61
N ASP A 84 -3.01 -14.85 4.08
CA ASP A 84 -3.94 -13.84 4.55
C ASP A 84 -5.39 -14.24 4.21
N GLU A 85 -5.67 -14.51 2.93
CA GLU A 85 -7.04 -14.78 2.47
C GLU A 85 -7.70 -16.00 3.13
N GLN A 86 -6.91 -17.01 3.55
CA GLN A 86 -7.40 -18.22 4.19
C GLN A 86 -8.00 -18.00 5.58
N ALA A 87 -7.58 -16.98 6.33
CA ALA A 87 -8.07 -16.73 7.68
C ALA A 87 -9.39 -15.92 7.73
N GLY A 88 -9.99 -15.63 6.57
CA GLY A 88 -11.19 -14.82 6.45
C GLY A 88 -10.88 -13.33 6.66
N VAL A 89 -11.60 -12.49 5.92
CA VAL A 89 -11.34 -11.06 5.66
C VAL A 89 -11.02 -10.18 6.89
N SER A 90 -11.37 -10.61 8.11
CA SER A 90 -11.28 -9.78 9.33
C SER A 90 -10.31 -10.26 10.41
N ILE A 91 -9.68 -11.45 10.30
CA ILE A 91 -8.88 -12.02 11.41
C ILE A 91 -7.40 -12.20 11.02
N ALA A 92 -7.13 -12.45 9.74
CA ALA A 92 -5.82 -12.91 9.25
C ALA A 92 -4.62 -12.00 9.61
N TRP A 93 -4.68 -10.69 9.36
CA TRP A 93 -3.49 -9.81 9.43
C TRP A 93 -3.13 -9.45 10.87
N ARG A 94 -4.09 -9.58 11.79
CA ARG A 94 -3.92 -9.27 13.21
C ARG A 94 -3.27 -10.40 13.97
N ASP A 95 -3.28 -11.63 13.46
CA ASP A 95 -2.75 -12.78 14.20
C ASP A 95 -1.44 -13.32 13.59
N LEU A 96 -0.99 -12.78 12.45
CA LEU A 96 0.29 -13.14 11.85
C LEU A 96 1.48 -12.74 12.75
N ASP A 97 2.53 -13.55 12.68
CA ASP A 97 3.84 -13.22 13.22
C ASP A 97 4.58 -12.25 12.27
N TYR A 98 4.67 -10.99 12.69
CA TYR A 98 5.27 -9.90 11.89
C TYR A 98 6.77 -10.06 11.69
N ALA A 99 7.46 -10.81 12.55
CA ALA A 99 8.87 -11.12 12.32
C ALA A 99 8.99 -12.05 11.10
N LYS A 100 8.12 -13.05 10.99
CA LYS A 100 8.10 -13.96 9.83
C LYS A 100 7.64 -13.25 8.56
N VAL A 101 6.62 -12.39 8.64
CA VAL A 101 6.19 -11.57 7.49
C VAL A 101 7.35 -10.71 7.00
N ARG A 102 8.03 -9.99 7.89
CA ARG A 102 9.22 -9.21 7.54
C ARG A 102 10.28 -10.07 6.83
N ASP A 103 10.58 -11.23 7.39
CA ASP A 103 11.61 -12.12 6.84
C ASP A 103 11.22 -12.62 5.44
N TRP A 104 9.94 -12.91 5.20
CA TRP A 104 9.41 -13.25 3.88
C TRP A 104 9.52 -12.09 2.89
N LEU A 105 9.08 -10.88 3.27
CA LEU A 105 9.19 -9.68 2.43
C LEU A 105 10.65 -9.39 2.08
N GLN A 106 11.56 -9.59 3.05
CA GLN A 106 12.99 -9.53 2.82
C GLN A 106 13.44 -10.60 1.81
N ARG A 107 13.02 -11.86 1.91
CA ARG A 107 13.40 -12.89 0.93
C ARG A 107 12.94 -12.56 -0.48
N VAL A 108 11.73 -12.02 -0.61
CA VAL A 108 11.19 -11.59 -1.89
C VAL A 108 12.06 -10.50 -2.51
N LEU A 109 12.47 -9.51 -1.70
CA LEU A 109 13.34 -8.44 -2.15
C LEU A 109 14.78 -8.91 -2.40
N ASP A 110 15.29 -9.87 -1.64
CA ASP A 110 16.60 -10.49 -1.86
C ASP A 110 16.62 -11.29 -3.19
N LEU A 111 15.48 -11.81 -3.64
CA LEU A 111 15.30 -12.50 -4.93
C LEU A 111 15.10 -11.52 -6.09
N ASP A 112 14.34 -10.44 -5.88
CA ASP A 112 14.13 -9.36 -6.85
C ASP A 112 14.35 -7.99 -6.19
N PRO A 113 15.59 -7.47 -6.19
CA PRO A 113 15.92 -6.18 -5.57
C PRO A 113 15.22 -4.98 -6.21
N ARG A 114 14.68 -5.14 -7.43
CA ARG A 114 13.97 -4.07 -8.14
C ARG A 114 12.48 -4.03 -7.78
N SER A 115 11.99 -5.05 -7.08
CA SER A 115 10.59 -5.15 -6.71
C SER A 115 10.19 -4.07 -5.71
N GLN A 116 9.16 -3.32 -6.05
CA GLN A 116 8.55 -2.31 -5.16
C GLN A 116 7.46 -2.90 -4.28
N TYR A 117 6.94 -4.07 -4.66
CA TYR A 117 5.76 -4.66 -4.02
C TYR A 117 5.96 -5.05 -2.54
N PRO A 118 7.12 -5.59 -2.10
CA PRO A 118 7.35 -5.87 -0.69
C PRO A 118 7.30 -4.63 0.19
N LEU A 119 7.77 -3.49 -0.33
CA LEU A 119 7.79 -2.22 0.39
C LEU A 119 6.39 -1.61 0.46
N LEU A 120 5.64 -1.66 -0.64
CA LEU A 120 4.21 -1.31 -0.66
C LEU A 120 3.44 -2.14 0.36
N ALA A 121 3.59 -3.46 0.32
CA ALA A 121 2.89 -4.36 1.24
C ALA A 121 3.27 -4.07 2.70
N ALA A 122 4.54 -3.84 2.99
CA ALA A 122 5.00 -3.47 4.34
C ALA A 122 4.38 -2.14 4.81
N SER A 123 4.37 -1.10 3.97
CA SER A 123 3.88 0.22 4.38
C SER A 123 2.35 0.31 4.44
N GLU A 124 1.65 -0.26 3.45
CA GLU A 124 0.21 -0.04 3.27
C GLU A 124 -0.66 -1.16 3.83
N VAL A 125 -0.24 -2.43 3.69
CA VAL A 125 -1.04 -3.59 4.11
C VAL A 125 -0.68 -3.98 5.54
N TYR A 126 0.58 -4.35 5.77
CA TYR A 126 1.05 -4.78 7.08
C TYR A 126 1.30 -3.59 8.02
N GLY A 127 1.54 -2.40 7.50
CA GLY A 127 1.60 -1.15 8.28
C GLY A 127 0.23 -0.66 8.77
N ALA A 128 -0.87 -1.27 8.30
CA ALA A 128 -2.23 -0.85 8.63
C ALA A 128 -2.85 -1.57 9.84
N VAL A 129 -2.06 -2.23 10.69
CA VAL A 129 -2.55 -2.85 11.93
C VAL A 129 -2.63 -1.91 13.12
N SER A 130 -3.35 -2.32 14.16
CA SER A 130 -3.56 -1.53 15.39
C SER A 130 -2.40 -1.63 16.39
N ASP A 131 -1.56 -2.66 16.31
CA ASP A 131 -0.43 -2.87 17.22
C ASP A 131 0.76 -1.97 16.85
N PRO A 132 1.16 -1.02 17.71
CA PRO A 132 2.27 -0.11 17.42
C PRO A 132 3.62 -0.80 17.19
N GLN A 133 3.92 -1.91 17.86
CA GLN A 133 5.20 -2.61 17.70
C GLN A 133 5.30 -3.27 16.32
N ARG A 134 4.19 -3.86 15.86
CA ARG A 134 4.11 -4.49 14.53
C ARG A 134 4.20 -3.47 13.41
N VAL A 135 3.53 -2.34 13.56
CA VAL A 135 3.67 -1.21 12.62
C VAL A 135 5.13 -0.76 12.57
N ARG A 136 5.78 -0.54 13.72
CA ARG A 136 7.21 -0.15 13.77
C ARG A 136 8.11 -1.16 13.05
N LEU A 137 7.92 -2.46 13.24
CA LEU A 137 8.68 -3.50 12.53
C LEU A 137 8.60 -3.37 11.00
N MET A 138 7.42 -3.04 10.47
CA MET A 138 7.23 -2.84 9.03
C MET A 138 7.86 -1.53 8.55
N LEU A 139 7.72 -0.45 9.32
CA LEU A 139 8.30 0.84 8.96
C LEU A 139 9.84 0.80 9.00
N ASP A 140 10.42 0.10 9.98
CA ASP A 140 11.86 -0.13 10.08
C ASP A 140 12.38 -0.94 8.89
N PHE A 141 11.62 -1.94 8.43
CA PHE A 141 11.94 -2.68 7.21
C PHE A 141 11.95 -1.76 5.98
N VAL A 142 10.91 -0.93 5.79
CA VAL A 142 10.84 0.02 4.67
C VAL A 142 12.01 1.01 4.73
N TYR A 143 12.31 1.56 5.91
CA TYR A 143 13.42 2.49 6.09
C TYR A 143 14.79 1.85 5.82
N ALA A 144 15.03 0.63 6.32
CA ALA A 144 16.28 -0.08 6.08
C ALA A 144 16.53 -0.33 4.58
N ARG A 145 15.45 -0.59 3.82
CA ARG A 145 15.53 -0.84 2.38
C ARG A 145 15.51 0.44 1.54
N PHE A 146 14.99 1.54 2.05
CA PHE A 146 14.95 2.82 1.32
C PHE A 146 16.35 3.25 0.83
N ALA A 147 17.38 3.13 1.68
CA ALA A 147 18.73 3.57 1.37
C ALA A 147 19.38 2.84 0.18
N GLU A 148 18.89 1.66 -0.20
CA GLU A 148 19.42 0.90 -1.34
C GLU A 148 19.02 1.51 -2.69
N ASP A 149 17.86 2.17 -2.77
CA ASP A 149 17.37 2.83 -3.98
C ASP A 149 16.42 4.00 -3.63
N PRO A 150 16.96 5.11 -3.08
CA PRO A 150 16.16 6.21 -2.55
C PRO A 150 15.23 6.86 -3.59
N ASP A 151 15.70 6.97 -4.84
CA ASP A 151 15.00 7.68 -5.90
C ASP A 151 13.75 6.95 -6.42
N HIS A 152 13.66 5.63 -6.20
CA HIS A 152 12.48 4.84 -6.56
C HIS A 152 11.66 4.41 -5.34
N ARG A 153 12.29 4.26 -4.16
CA ARG A 153 11.64 3.76 -2.93
C ARG A 153 11.07 4.86 -2.04
N TRP A 154 11.28 6.14 -2.38
CA TRP A 154 10.74 7.27 -1.61
C TRP A 154 9.23 7.23 -1.37
N PRO A 155 8.34 6.74 -2.27
CA PRO A 155 6.90 6.75 -2.00
C PRO A 155 6.52 5.91 -0.79
N TRP A 156 7.18 4.77 -0.61
CA TRP A 156 6.92 3.86 0.52
C TRP A 156 7.42 4.44 1.83
N LEU A 157 8.57 5.12 1.81
CA LEU A 157 9.07 5.84 2.99
C LEU A 157 8.20 7.07 3.31
N ALA A 158 7.66 7.75 2.30
CA ALA A 158 6.71 8.84 2.51
C ALA A 158 5.43 8.33 3.17
N HIS A 159 4.90 7.19 2.70
CA HIS A 159 3.77 6.53 3.35
C HIS A 159 4.11 6.12 4.80
N ALA A 160 5.29 5.55 5.03
CA ALA A 160 5.76 5.22 6.38
C ALA A 160 5.83 6.46 7.30
N ALA A 161 6.28 7.62 6.80
CA ALA A 161 6.27 8.87 7.56
C ALA A 161 4.84 9.29 7.95
N LEU A 162 3.87 9.15 7.05
CA LEU A 162 2.46 9.44 7.35
C LEU A 162 1.88 8.45 8.37
N VAL A 163 2.20 7.16 8.27
CA VAL A 163 1.78 6.14 9.24
C VAL A 163 2.39 6.44 10.62
N ALA A 164 3.68 6.80 10.68
CA ALA A 164 4.34 7.20 11.92
C ALA A 164 3.65 8.41 12.57
N LYS A 165 3.31 9.43 11.77
CA LYS A 165 2.59 10.63 12.24
C LYS A 165 1.18 10.32 12.73
N HIS A 166 0.38 9.60 11.95
CA HIS A 166 -1.07 9.51 12.19
C HIS A 166 -1.52 8.30 12.99
N ARG A 167 -0.77 7.19 12.94
CA ARG A 167 -1.12 5.96 13.67
C ARG A 167 -0.25 5.74 14.90
N LEU A 168 1.06 5.94 14.77
CA LEU A 168 1.99 5.81 15.90
C LEU A 168 2.02 7.06 16.77
N HIS A 169 1.53 8.19 16.25
CA HIS A 169 1.64 9.51 16.88
C HIS A 169 3.10 9.86 17.25
N ASP A 170 4.05 9.36 16.46
CA ASP A 170 5.49 9.53 16.66
C ASP A 170 6.04 10.53 15.64
N LEU A 171 5.88 11.82 15.94
CA LEU A 171 6.38 12.91 15.10
C LEU A 171 7.91 12.88 14.92
N PRO A 172 8.73 12.57 15.94
CA PRO A 172 10.18 12.38 15.75
C PRO A 172 10.51 11.32 14.70
N LEU A 173 9.83 10.16 14.73
CA LEU A 173 10.03 9.11 13.74
C LEU A 173 9.57 9.54 12.34
N ALA A 174 8.41 10.20 12.25
CA ALA A 174 7.92 10.75 10.98
C ALA A 174 8.92 11.75 10.38
N ARG A 175 9.48 12.64 11.19
CA ARG A 175 10.51 13.61 10.78
C ARG A 175 11.78 12.89 10.33
N HIS A 176 12.20 11.84 11.04
CA HIS A 176 13.37 11.05 10.67
C HIS A 176 13.25 10.50 9.24
N TYR A 177 12.10 9.92 8.91
CA TYR A 177 11.81 9.40 7.57
C TYR A 177 11.73 10.53 6.52
N ALA A 178 11.01 11.61 6.80
CA ALA A 178 10.91 12.75 5.86
C ALA A 178 12.27 13.42 5.59
N ARG A 179 13.12 13.53 6.62
CA ARG A 179 14.50 14.01 6.48
C ARG A 179 15.32 13.08 5.59
N ALA A 180 15.18 11.76 5.74
CA ALA A 180 15.89 10.80 4.90
C ALA A 180 15.49 10.92 3.42
N ILE A 181 14.20 11.08 3.13
CA ILE A 181 13.70 11.38 1.78
C ILE A 181 14.36 12.65 1.25
N ARG A 182 14.29 13.76 1.98
CA ARG A 182 14.88 15.03 1.56
C ARG A 182 16.37 14.94 1.29
N LEU A 183 17.12 14.17 2.07
CA LEU A 183 18.58 14.08 1.93
C LEU A 183 19.02 13.13 0.83
N GLN A 184 18.30 12.03 0.59
CA GLN A 184 18.77 10.92 -0.25
C GLN A 184 18.02 10.79 -1.58
N ALA A 185 16.72 11.11 -1.64
CA ALA A 185 15.92 11.02 -2.85
C ALA A 185 16.06 12.32 -3.67
N LYS A 186 17.05 12.36 -4.57
CA LYS A 186 17.43 13.54 -5.37
C LYS A 186 17.28 13.34 -6.87
N GLY A 187 16.80 12.17 -7.28
CA GLY A 187 16.59 11.83 -8.68
C GLY A 187 15.55 12.72 -9.37
N PRO A 188 15.64 12.86 -10.70
CA PRO A 188 14.75 13.74 -11.48
C PRO A 188 13.27 13.31 -11.45
N GLY A 189 12.98 12.06 -11.07
CA GLY A 189 11.62 11.55 -10.90
C GLY A 189 11.01 11.81 -9.52
N VAL A 190 11.77 12.38 -8.58
CA VAL A 190 11.30 12.67 -7.22
C VAL A 190 10.63 14.04 -7.23
N PRO A 191 9.33 14.14 -6.90
CA PRO A 191 8.64 15.41 -6.89
C PRO A 191 9.12 16.26 -5.71
N ALA A 192 9.22 17.56 -5.91
CA ALA A 192 9.83 18.45 -4.93
C ALA A 192 9.12 18.43 -3.56
N TRP A 193 7.80 18.23 -3.54
CA TRP A 193 7.02 18.08 -2.30
C TRP A 193 7.54 16.96 -1.39
N ALA A 194 8.13 15.89 -1.94
CA ALA A 194 8.66 14.77 -1.16
C ALA A 194 9.78 15.22 -0.21
N GLY A 195 10.64 16.13 -0.68
CA GLY A 195 11.68 16.75 0.15
C GLY A 195 11.14 17.83 1.10
N GLN A 196 9.99 18.42 0.79
CA GLN A 196 9.35 19.44 1.63
C GLN A 196 8.57 18.85 2.81
N MET A 197 8.28 17.54 2.82
CA MET A 197 7.54 16.87 3.90
C MET A 197 8.11 17.16 5.31
N GLU A 198 9.44 17.26 5.43
CA GLU A 198 10.09 17.55 6.72
C GLU A 198 9.65 18.90 7.30
N ILE A 199 9.38 19.91 6.46
CA ILE A 199 8.92 21.25 6.88
C ILE A 199 7.58 21.14 7.61
N PHE A 200 6.62 20.44 7.02
CA PHE A 200 5.28 20.30 7.60
C PHE A 200 5.31 19.55 8.93
N ILE A 201 6.12 18.50 9.02
CA ILE A 201 6.27 17.73 10.27
C ILE A 201 6.94 18.59 11.35
N LEU A 202 7.94 19.40 11.00
CA LEU A 202 8.57 20.35 11.94
C LEU A 202 7.57 21.36 12.50
N GLU A 203 6.65 21.85 11.67
CA GLU A 203 5.58 22.73 12.11
C GLU A 203 4.59 22.02 13.04
N ASP A 204 4.21 20.78 12.72
CA ASP A 204 3.36 19.95 13.60
C ASP A 204 4.03 19.67 14.95
N MET A 205 5.37 19.58 14.98
CA MET A 205 6.18 19.45 16.20
C MET A 205 6.33 20.77 16.97
N ASN A 206 5.78 21.88 16.46
CA ASN A 206 6.00 23.24 16.98
C ASN A 206 7.48 23.68 16.96
N GLU A 207 8.32 23.05 16.12
CA GLU A 207 9.73 23.41 15.90
C GLU A 207 9.86 24.47 14.78
N LEU A 208 9.18 25.61 14.95
CA LEU A 208 9.05 26.64 13.91
C LEU A 208 10.40 27.22 13.47
N GLN A 209 11.38 27.30 14.36
CA GLN A 209 12.73 27.78 14.11
C GLN A 209 13.49 26.84 13.17
N ALA A 210 13.34 25.53 13.39
CA ALA A 210 13.93 24.52 12.52
C ALA A 210 13.24 24.53 11.15
N ALA A 211 11.91 24.67 11.10
CA ALA A 211 11.16 24.83 9.85
C ALA A 211 11.64 26.05 9.06
N ARG A 212 11.77 27.22 9.69
CA ARG A 212 12.30 28.44 9.07
C ARG A 212 13.72 28.27 8.52
N THR A 213 14.58 27.65 9.32
CA THR A 213 15.98 27.39 8.93
C THR A 213 16.03 26.47 7.70
N LEU A 214 15.19 25.43 7.69
CA LEU A 214 15.11 24.50 6.58
C LEU A 214 14.58 25.18 5.30
N ILE A 215 13.51 25.96 5.40
CA ILE A 215 12.96 26.72 4.26
C ILE A 215 14.00 27.70 3.71
N GLY A 216 14.65 28.48 4.58
CA GLY A 216 15.71 29.41 4.17
C GLY A 216 16.88 28.71 3.48
N GLY A 217 17.30 27.55 4.00
CA GLY A 217 18.33 26.72 3.38
C GLY A 217 17.93 26.19 2.00
N LEU A 218 16.68 25.76 1.82
CA LEU A 218 16.17 25.31 0.52
C LEU A 218 16.15 26.44 -0.51
N LEU A 219 15.64 27.62 -0.13
CA LEU A 219 15.63 28.81 -0.98
C LEU A 219 17.04 29.26 -1.37
N ALA A 220 18.00 29.23 -0.44
CA ALA A 220 19.39 29.61 -0.71
C ALA A 220 20.15 28.57 -1.54
N SER A 221 19.79 27.29 -1.45
CA SER A 221 20.51 26.19 -2.12
C SER A 221 20.31 26.13 -3.63
N GLY A 222 19.28 26.79 -4.17
CA GLY A 222 18.90 26.69 -5.57
C GLY A 222 18.41 25.29 -6.02
N GLN A 223 18.20 24.35 -5.07
CA GLN A 223 17.65 23.03 -5.38
C GLN A 223 16.20 23.09 -5.86
N VAL A 224 15.47 24.12 -5.42
CA VAL A 224 14.10 24.39 -5.87
C VAL A 224 14.17 25.35 -7.06
N THR A 225 13.74 24.88 -8.23
CA THR A 225 13.84 25.64 -9.49
C THR A 225 12.48 26.13 -10.01
N ASP A 226 11.37 25.54 -9.57
CA ASP A 226 10.03 25.97 -9.97
C ASP A 226 9.68 27.33 -9.33
N PRO A 227 9.39 28.39 -10.12
CA PRO A 227 8.99 29.69 -9.60
C PRO A 227 7.80 29.65 -8.64
N ARG A 228 6.81 28.77 -8.85
CA ARG A 228 5.64 28.65 -7.97
C ARG A 228 6.02 28.07 -6.62
N GLU A 229 6.94 27.13 -6.62
CA GLU A 229 7.44 26.49 -5.41
C GLU A 229 8.31 27.46 -4.60
N LEU A 230 9.16 28.24 -5.27
CA LEU A 230 9.92 29.33 -4.64
C LEU A 230 9.00 30.35 -3.98
N GLN A 231 7.91 30.74 -4.66
CA GLN A 231 6.91 31.65 -4.10
C GLN A 231 6.23 31.04 -2.87
N PHE A 232 5.75 29.80 -2.95
CA PHE A 232 5.12 29.09 -1.85
C PHE A 232 6.03 29.03 -0.60
N LEU A 233 7.30 28.64 -0.78
CA LEU A 233 8.27 28.56 0.31
C LEU A 233 8.58 29.95 0.89
N SER A 234 8.67 30.98 0.05
CA SER A 234 8.92 32.36 0.49
C SER A 234 7.75 32.90 1.32
N GLU A 235 6.51 32.73 0.86
CA GLU A 235 5.29 33.11 1.59
C GLU A 235 5.20 32.39 2.93
N ARG A 236 5.52 31.08 2.95
CA ARG A 236 5.53 30.29 4.18
C ARG A 236 6.58 30.77 5.17
N LEU A 237 7.80 31.08 4.70
CA LEU A 237 8.86 31.66 5.55
C LEU A 237 8.45 33.00 6.15
N GLN A 238 7.78 33.86 5.37
CA GLN A 238 7.26 35.13 5.86
C GLN A 238 6.18 34.93 6.93
N GLY A 239 5.25 33.99 6.72
CA GLY A 239 4.22 33.63 7.71
C GLY A 239 4.81 33.16 9.03
N LEU A 240 5.82 32.29 8.99
CA LEU A 240 6.51 31.80 10.19
C LEU A 240 7.30 32.90 10.92
N ASN A 241 7.86 33.88 10.19
CA ASN A 241 8.52 35.03 10.79
C ASN A 241 7.53 36.00 11.45
N ALA A 242 6.36 36.21 10.85
CA ALA A 242 5.32 37.06 11.41
C ALA A 242 4.73 36.48 12.70
N ALA A 243 4.52 35.15 12.76
CA ALA A 243 4.05 34.45 13.96
C ALA A 243 5.06 34.45 15.13
N HIS A 244 6.32 34.76 14.86
CA HIS A 244 7.40 34.81 15.85
C HIS A 244 7.69 36.22 16.39
N LYS A 245 6.91 37.23 15.98
CA LYS A 245 7.07 38.59 16.49
C LYS A 245 6.61 38.62 17.97
N PRO A 246 7.46 39.06 18.92
CA PRO A 246 7.17 39.04 20.36
C PRO A 246 6.01 39.96 20.74
#